data_AF-A0A157SKR4-F1
#
_entry.id   AF-A0A157SKR4-F1
#
_cell.length_a   1.000
_cell.length_b   1.000
_cell.length_c   1.000
_cell.angle_alpha   90.00
_cell.angle_beta   90.00
_cell.angle_gamma   90.00
#
_symmetry.space_group_name_H-M   'P 1'
#
loop_
_entity.id
_entity.type
_entity.pdbx_description
1 polymer ?
#
loop_
_entity_poly.entity_id
_entity_poly.type
_entity_poly.pdbx_seq_one_letter_code
_entity_poly.pdbx_strand_id
1 'polypeptide(L)'
;MNHDPSLSARLRVLLVQALERHHPGCGAYTKFDQASGAAITRWRDHLPTDIEREMRAFSAGWAAASAAWASELRNRGSERARGNAPAMPRRPGGPRTAQAHQGARARLESLFKEDEKTS
;
A
#
# COMPACT_ATOMS: atom_id res chain seq x y z
N MET A 1 -16.03 -14.19 1.38
CA MET A 1 -15.84 -12.72 1.36
C MET A 1 -14.34 -12.47 1.44
N ASN A 2 -13.71 -12.08 0.34
CA ASN A 2 -12.28 -11.71 0.34
C ASN A 2 -12.18 -10.29 0.92
N HIS A 3 -11.92 -10.19 2.22
CA HIS A 3 -11.56 -8.93 2.85
C HIS A 3 -10.11 -8.63 2.55
N ASP A 4 -9.85 -8.08 1.37
CA ASP A 4 -8.56 -7.45 1.14
C ASP A 4 -8.34 -6.40 2.25
N PRO A 5 -7.26 -6.49 3.03
CA PRO A 5 -7.06 -5.56 4.12
C PRO A 5 -6.95 -4.15 3.54
N SER A 6 -7.71 -3.23 4.12
CA SER A 6 -7.69 -1.83 3.70
C SER A 6 -6.26 -1.31 3.67
N LEU A 7 -5.96 -0.35 2.78
CA LEU A 7 -4.63 0.27 2.68
C LEU A 7 -4.12 0.75 4.06
N SER A 8 -5.04 1.27 4.88
CA SER A 8 -4.73 1.67 6.26
C SER A 8 -4.27 0.49 7.12
N ALA A 9 -4.94 -0.67 7.05
CA ALA A 9 -4.52 -1.87 7.77
C ALA A 9 -3.13 -2.34 7.34
N ARG A 10 -2.84 -2.33 6.03
CA ARG A 10 -1.52 -2.71 5.50
C ARG A 10 -0.40 -1.76 5.99
N LEU A 11 -0.64 -0.45 5.92
CA LEU A 11 0.33 0.56 6.38
C LEU A 11 0.63 0.45 7.89
N ARG A 12 -0.36 0.06 8.69
CA ARG A 12 -0.17 -0.15 10.14
C ARG A 12 0.68 -1.37 10.45
N VAL A 13 0.49 -2.46 9.71
CA VAL A 13 1.36 -3.64 9.84
C VAL A 13 2.81 -3.27 9.54
N LEU A 14 3.05 -2.48 8.48
CA LEU A 14 4.38 -1.97 8.15
C LEU A 14 4.96 -1.08 9.25
N LEU A 15 4.13 -0.19 9.84
CA LEU A 15 4.55 0.63 10.98
C LEU A 15 4.98 -0.22 12.18
N VAL A 16 4.18 -1.22 12.56
CA VAL A 16 4.53 -2.13 13.67
C VAL A 16 5.83 -2.88 13.38
N GLN A 17 5.99 -3.40 12.17
CA GLN A 17 7.24 -4.07 11.76
C GLN A 17 8.44 -3.12 11.78
N ALA A 18 8.28 -1.86 11.36
CA ALA A 18 9.34 -0.87 11.38
C ALA A 18 9.74 -0.50 12.82
N LEU A 19 8.77 -0.35 13.72
CA LEU A 19 9.02 -0.09 15.14
C LEU A 19 9.79 -1.23 15.81
N GLU A 20 9.41 -2.48 15.57
CA GLU A 20 10.13 -3.65 16.09
C GLU A 20 11.55 -3.77 15.52
N ARG A 21 11.78 -3.34 14.27
CA ARG A 21 13.13 -3.32 13.68
C ARG A 21 14.01 -2.24 14.29
N HIS A 22 13.45 -1.05 14.53
CA HIS A 22 14.21 0.08 15.09
C HIS A 22 14.44 -0.08 16.59
N HIS A 23 13.49 -0.68 17.30
CA HIS A 23 13.53 -0.92 18.74
C HIS A 23 13.03 -2.33 19.07
N PRO A 24 13.91 -3.34 18.99
CA PRO A 24 13.54 -4.73 19.25
C PRO A 24 12.96 -4.93 20.66
N GLY A 25 11.80 -5.59 20.74
CA GLY A 25 11.18 -5.92 22.03
C GLY A 25 10.34 -4.80 22.62
N CYS A 26 10.08 -3.74 21.85
CA CYS A 26 9.13 -2.70 22.24
C CYS A 26 7.69 -3.21 22.39
N GLY A 27 7.37 -4.35 21.77
CA GLY A 27 6.06 -4.98 21.83
C GLY A 27 5.01 -4.11 21.17
N ALA A 28 5.30 -3.60 19.96
CA ALA A 28 4.37 -2.77 19.21
C ALA A 28 3.19 -3.59 18.68
N TYR A 29 1.97 -3.08 18.82
CA TYR A 29 0.74 -3.72 18.33
C TYR A 29 -0.32 -2.69 17.94
N THR A 30 -1.29 -3.12 17.15
CA THR A 30 -2.45 -2.29 16.79
C THR A 30 -3.63 -2.65 17.68
N LYS A 31 -4.29 -1.64 18.26
CA LYS A 31 -5.52 -1.77 19.04
C LYS A 31 -6.63 -0.94 18.41
N PHE A 32 -7.88 -1.40 18.46
CA PHE A 32 -9.03 -0.57 18.09
C PHE A 32 -9.46 0.27 19.28
N ASP A 33 -9.51 1.59 19.12
CA ASP A 33 -10.03 2.49 20.12
C ASP A 33 -11.52 2.73 19.89
N GLN A 34 -12.33 2.41 20.91
CA GLN A 34 -13.77 2.55 20.83
C GLN A 34 -14.23 4.01 20.90
N ALA A 35 -13.45 4.89 21.54
CA ALA A 35 -13.80 6.30 21.66
C ALA A 35 -13.60 7.05 20.34
N SER A 36 -12.47 6.85 19.67
CA SER A 36 -12.19 7.48 18.37
C SER A 36 -12.73 6.69 17.16
N GLY A 37 -13.13 5.43 17.35
CA GLY A 37 -13.50 4.53 16.25
C GLY A 37 -12.35 4.22 15.30
N ALA A 38 -11.12 4.54 15.70
CA ALA A 38 -9.92 4.36 14.90
C ALA A 38 -9.07 3.25 15.49
N ALA A 39 -8.41 2.49 14.62
CA ALA A 39 -7.27 1.71 15.07
C ALA A 39 -6.12 2.67 15.49
N ILE A 40 -5.38 2.31 16.53
CA ILE A 40 -4.23 3.05 17.07
C ILE A 40 -3.06 2.08 17.29
N THR A 41 -1.83 2.55 17.09
CA THR A 41 -0.63 1.77 17.40
C THR A 41 -0.23 2.02 18.86
N ARG A 42 0.06 0.95 19.59
CA ARG A 42 0.48 0.94 20.99
C ARG A 42 1.77 0.12 21.13
N TRP A 43 2.47 0.28 22.24
CA TRP A 43 3.69 -0.44 22.62
C TRP A 43 3.68 -0.71 24.13
N ARG A 44 4.71 -1.37 24.67
CA ARG A 44 4.81 -1.68 26.11
C ARG A 44 4.81 -0.41 26.96
N ASP A 45 4.01 -0.40 28.03
CA ASP A 45 3.86 0.75 28.94
C ASP A 45 5.12 1.05 29.78
N HIS A 46 6.10 0.15 29.82
CA HIS A 46 7.33 0.29 30.62
C HIS A 46 8.59 0.55 29.77
N LEU A 47 8.45 1.18 28.61
CA LEU A 47 9.62 1.62 27.86
C LEU A 47 10.33 2.77 28.59
N PRO A 48 11.67 2.84 28.55
CA PRO A 48 12.41 4.02 28.96
C PRO A 48 11.88 5.28 28.26
N THR A 49 11.80 6.40 28.99
CA THR A 49 11.18 7.65 28.52
C THR A 49 11.75 8.15 27.20
N ASP A 50 13.06 8.00 26.98
CA ASP A 50 13.71 8.40 25.72
C ASP A 50 13.23 7.56 24.54
N ILE A 51 13.10 6.25 24.72
CA ILE A 51 12.57 5.33 23.70
C ILE A 51 11.11 5.65 23.43
N GLU A 52 10.30 5.88 24.47
CA GLU A 52 8.90 6.26 24.29
C GLU A 52 8.74 7.56 23.49
N ARG A 53 9.59 8.57 23.77
CA ARG A 53 9.61 9.83 23.01
C ARG A 53 9.92 9.58 21.54
N GLU A 54 10.92 8.75 21.26
CA GLU A 54 11.32 8.37 19.90
C GLU A 54 10.20 7.61 19.17
N MET A 55 9.56 6.65 19.84
CA MET A 55 8.43 5.89 19.29
C MET A 55 7.22 6.77 18.94
N ARG A 56 6.91 7.74 19.80
CA ARG A 56 5.85 8.72 19.52
C ARG A 56 6.19 9.58 18.30
N ALA A 57 7.43 10.06 18.21
CA ALA A 57 7.90 10.83 17.07
C ALA A 57 7.84 10.02 15.77
N PHE A 58 8.29 8.76 15.80
CA PHE A 58 8.22 7.84 14.67
C PHE A 58 6.78 7.59 14.21
N SER A 59 5.88 7.31 15.15
CA SER A 59 4.46 7.07 14.86
C SER A 59 3.76 8.31 14.30
N ALA A 60 4.06 9.50 14.83
CA ALA A 60 3.52 10.77 14.33
C ALA A 60 4.03 11.08 12.92
N GLY A 61 5.33 10.89 12.66
CA GLY A 61 5.93 11.05 11.34
C GLY A 61 5.32 10.09 10.31
N TRP A 62 5.09 8.83 10.70
CA TRP A 62 4.44 7.85 9.84
C TRP A 62 2.98 8.23 9.52
N ALA A 63 2.23 8.73 10.50
CA ALA A 63 0.86 9.19 10.29
C ALA A 63 0.81 10.38 9.32
N ALA A 64 1.72 11.35 9.48
CA ALA A 64 1.84 12.49 8.59
C ALA A 64 2.21 12.07 7.16
N ALA A 65 3.22 11.20 6.99
CA ALA A 65 3.63 10.67 5.70
C ALA A 65 2.51 9.85 5.02
N SER A 66 1.82 9.01 5.80
CA SER A 66 0.69 8.21 5.30
C SER A 66 -0.47 9.09 4.85
N ALA A 67 -0.78 10.16 5.60
CA ALA A 67 -1.82 11.12 5.23
C ALA A 67 -1.44 11.92 3.97
N ALA A 68 -0.18 12.36 3.88
CA ALA A 68 0.34 13.04 2.69
C ALA A 68 0.27 12.14 1.45
N TRP A 69 0.71 10.88 1.57
CA TRP A 69 0.67 9.90 0.48
C TRP A 69 -0.77 9.55 0.08
N ALA A 70 -1.68 9.36 1.04
CA ALA A 70 -3.09 9.14 0.76
C ALA A 70 -3.73 10.36 0.07
N SER A 71 -3.33 11.59 0.45
CA SER A 71 -3.77 12.82 -0.21
C SER A 71 -3.27 12.90 -1.65
N GLU A 72 -1.97 12.63 -1.86
CA GLU A 72 -1.37 12.59 -3.19
C GLU A 72 -2.03 11.53 -4.08
N LEU A 73 -2.30 10.33 -3.56
CA LEU A 73 -2.96 9.26 -4.31
C LEU A 73 -4.39 9.65 -4.72
N ARG A 74 -5.12 10.37 -3.87
CA ARG A 74 -6.44 10.93 -4.22
C ARG A 74 -6.32 11.99 -5.32
N ASN A 75 -5.33 12.87 -5.24
CA ASN A 75 -5.11 13.91 -6.25
C ASN A 75 -4.69 13.31 -7.60
N ARG A 76 -3.78 12.33 -7.62
CA ARG A 76 -3.41 11.58 -8.84
C ARG A 76 -4.57 10.75 -9.39
N GLY A 77 -5.46 10.25 -8.53
CA GLY A 77 -6.71 9.61 -8.94
C GLY A 77 -7.70 10.57 -9.59
N SER A 78 -7.66 11.86 -9.25
CA SER A 78 -8.53 12.90 -9.80
C SER A 78 -8.06 13.48 -11.13
N GLU A 79 -6.77 13.40 -11.46
CA GLU A 79 -6.24 13.89 -12.76
C GLU A 79 -6.62 13.01 -13.96
N ARG A 80 -7.09 11.78 -13.77
CA ARG A 80 -7.60 10.95 -14.88
C ARG A 80 -9.04 11.27 -15.30
N ALA A 81 -9.71 12.24 -14.66
CA ALA A 81 -11.11 12.55 -14.96
C ALA A 81 -11.34 13.80 -15.82
N ARG A 82 -10.30 14.55 -16.22
CA ARG A 82 -10.47 15.78 -17.02
C ARG A 82 -9.39 15.91 -18.09
N GLY A 83 -9.64 15.28 -19.24
CA GLY A 83 -8.90 15.55 -20.48
C GLY A 83 -8.83 14.34 -21.40
N ASN A 84 -9.78 14.23 -22.33
CA ASN A 84 -9.77 13.33 -23.50
C ASN A 84 -9.37 11.87 -23.23
N ALA A 85 -10.26 11.08 -22.64
CA ALA A 85 -10.25 9.63 -22.86
C ALA A 85 -11.03 9.32 -24.15
N PRO A 86 -10.43 8.76 -25.22
CA PRO A 86 -11.20 8.20 -26.31
C PRO A 86 -12.11 7.10 -25.74
N ALA A 87 -13.36 7.07 -26.18
CA ALA A 87 -14.41 6.19 -25.69
C ALA A 87 -13.88 4.75 -25.48
N MET A 88 -13.94 4.24 -24.25
CA MET A 88 -13.62 2.84 -23.98
C MET A 88 -14.53 1.95 -24.85
N PRO A 89 -13.99 0.94 -25.55
CA PRO A 89 -14.81 -0.01 -26.27
C PRO A 89 -15.62 -0.83 -25.25
N ARG A 90 -16.93 -0.91 -25.48
CA ARG A 90 -17.88 -1.70 -24.68
C ARG A 90 -17.35 -3.13 -24.54
N ARG A 91 -17.20 -3.58 -23.29
CA ARG A 91 -16.91 -4.98 -22.96
C ARG A 91 -17.91 -5.90 -23.68
N PRO A 92 -17.47 -6.82 -24.55
CA PRO A 92 -18.29 -7.97 -24.87
C PRO A 92 -18.07 -9.00 -23.77
N GLY A 93 -19.12 -9.29 -23.00
CA GLY A 93 -19.16 -10.48 -22.17
C GLY A 93 -19.02 -11.72 -23.07
N GLY A 94 -18.14 -12.64 -22.69
CA GLY A 94 -18.01 -13.93 -23.36
C GLY A 94 -16.75 -14.72 -22.96
N PRO A 95 -16.82 -16.05 -22.86
CA PRO A 95 -15.78 -16.94 -22.34
C PRO A 95 -14.61 -17.17 -23.33
N ARG A 96 -14.10 -16.10 -23.95
CA ARG A 96 -13.09 -16.15 -25.03
C ARG A 96 -11.74 -15.54 -24.62
N THR A 97 -11.50 -15.35 -23.32
CA THR A 97 -10.32 -14.65 -22.80
C THR A 97 -9.04 -15.50 -22.72
N ALA A 98 -9.10 -16.82 -22.92
CA ALA A 98 -7.91 -17.68 -22.86
C ALA A 98 -6.88 -17.38 -23.96
N GLN A 99 -7.33 -17.07 -25.19
CA GLN A 99 -6.44 -16.73 -26.31
C GLN A 99 -5.78 -15.35 -26.15
N ALA A 100 -6.47 -14.39 -25.53
CA ALA A 100 -5.95 -13.05 -25.29
C ALA A 100 -4.77 -13.05 -24.29
N HIS A 101 -4.80 -13.95 -23.31
CA HIS A 101 -3.70 -14.12 -22.37
C HIS A 101 -2.46 -14.78 -22.99
N GLN A 102 -2.63 -15.67 -23.97
CA GLN A 102 -1.50 -16.26 -24.70
C GLN A 102 -0.80 -15.24 -25.60
N GLY A 103 -1.55 -14.38 -26.31
CA GLY A 103 -0.98 -13.33 -27.14
C GLY A 103 -0.19 -12.28 -26.34
N ALA A 104 -0.66 -11.91 -25.15
CA ALA A 104 0.05 -10.99 -24.26
C ALA A 104 1.37 -11.60 -23.72
N ARG A 105 1.41 -12.92 -23.47
CA ARG A 105 2.63 -13.62 -23.06
C ARG A 105 3.67 -13.71 -24.18
N ALA A 106 3.26 -14.10 -25.39
CA ALA A 106 4.16 -14.20 -26.54
C ALA A 106 4.82 -12.84 -26.88
N ARG A 107 4.09 -11.74 -26.68
CA ARG A 107 4.58 -10.38 -26.92
C ARG A 107 5.55 -9.86 -25.86
N LEU A 108 5.48 -10.39 -24.63
CA LEU A 108 6.47 -10.11 -23.59
C LEU A 108 7.74 -10.93 -23.81
N GLU A 109 7.63 -12.19 -24.21
CA GLU A 109 8.79 -13.03 -24.52
C GLU A 109 9.62 -12.52 -25.71
N SER A 110 9.00 -11.86 -26.69
CA SER A 110 9.75 -11.25 -27.81
C SER A 110 10.58 -10.05 -27.37
N LEU A 111 10.07 -9.22 -26.44
CA LEU A 111 10.80 -8.06 -25.91
C LEU A 111 12.07 -8.47 -25.17
N PHE A 112 12.04 -9.58 -24.43
CA PHE A 112 13.23 -10.09 -23.72
C PHE A 112 14.24 -10.78 -24.66
N LYS A 113 13.81 -11.35 -25.79
CA LYS A 113 14.71 -11.93 -26.79
C LYS A 113 15.46 -10.90 -27.63
N GLU A 114 14.92 -9.69 -27.79
CA GLU A 114 15.59 -8.60 -28.50
C GLU A 114 16.68 -7.94 -27.64
N ASP A 115 16.49 -7.90 -26.33
CA ASP A 115 17.46 -7.38 -25.34
C ASP A 115 18.70 -8.29 -25.22
N GLU A 116 18.53 -9.61 -25.33
CA GLU A 116 19.64 -10.59 -25.28
C GLU A 116 20.49 -10.61 -26.57
N LYS A 117 20.01 -10.04 -27.68
CA LYS A 117 20.74 -9.97 -28.96
C LYS A 117 21.55 -8.69 -29.14
N THR A 118 21.39 -7.72 -28.24
CA THR A 118 22.10 -6.43 -28.30
C THR A 118 23.19 -6.28 -27.25
N SER A 119 23.57 -7.39 -26.60
CA SER A 119 24.71 -7.46 -25.69
C SER A 119 25.81 -8.41 -26.17
#